data_AF-U2DC24-F1
#
_entry.id   AF-U2DC24-F1
#
_cell.length_a   1.000
_cell.length_b   1.000
_cell.length_c   1.000
_cell.angle_alpha   90.00
_cell.angle_beta   90.00
_cell.angle_gamma   90.00
#
_symmetry.space_group_name_H-M   'P 1'
#
loop_
_entity.id
_entity.type
_entity.pdbx_description
1 polymer ?
#
loop_
_entity_poly.entity_id
_entity_poly.type
_entity_poly.pdbx_seq_one_letter_code
_entity_poly.pdbx_strand_id
1 'polypeptide(L)'
;MKSNDFFNLKLLNRYYVKRKEKEIKDLEALALKLSQNIEEEERKRQGYELNLEKTVYKYNELKSLYNNLINMVLSRGIILDIENVNFNIKEWDNLYIYKKSGKYFIKDKNNIDYESLDKDTSELFEEIFDKGYNYSIVVIRVTKRLIKIQIRFYKKEE
;
A
#
# COMPACT_ATOMS: atom_id res chain seq x y z
N MET A 1 53.61 32.69 -61.13
CA MET A 1 52.67 32.80 -59.99
C MET A 1 51.79 31.56 -59.75
N LYS A 2 52.05 30.37 -60.33
CA LYS A 2 51.18 29.16 -60.13
C LYS A 2 51.60 28.19 -59.02
N SER A 3 52.80 28.36 -58.45
CA SER A 3 53.38 27.42 -57.46
C SER A 3 52.85 27.63 -56.03
N ASN A 4 52.65 28.89 -55.63
CA ASN A 4 52.18 29.24 -54.28
C ASN A 4 50.71 28.85 -54.03
N ASP A 5 49.85 28.98 -55.03
CA ASP A 5 48.43 28.65 -54.91
C ASP A 5 48.22 27.13 -54.75
N PHE A 6 49.03 26.31 -55.43
CA PHE A 6 48.97 24.86 -55.33
C PHE A 6 49.47 24.35 -53.96
N PHE A 7 50.51 24.99 -53.41
CA PHE A 7 51.01 24.68 -52.07
C PHE A 7 50.00 25.07 -50.99
N ASN A 8 49.35 26.24 -51.11
CA ASN A 8 48.29 26.68 -50.21
C ASN A 8 47.06 25.77 -50.25
N LEU A 9 46.62 25.31 -51.43
CA LEU A 9 45.51 24.35 -51.57
C LEU A 9 45.83 23.00 -50.92
N LYS A 10 47.08 22.51 -51.04
CA LYS A 10 47.53 21.26 -50.41
C LYS A 10 47.59 21.35 -48.88
N LEU A 11 47.97 22.52 -48.35
CA LEU A 11 47.95 22.80 -46.91
C LEU A 11 46.53 22.92 -46.35
N LEU A 12 45.64 23.65 -47.04
CA LEU A 12 44.21 23.75 -46.70
C LEU A 12 43.54 22.38 -46.71
N ASN A 13 43.82 21.54 -47.71
CA ASN A 13 43.30 20.18 -47.79
C ASN A 13 43.79 19.32 -46.61
N ARG A 14 45.08 19.39 -46.25
CA ARG A 14 45.62 18.68 -45.07
C ARG A 14 44.98 19.13 -43.76
N TYR A 15 44.73 20.44 -43.59
CA TYR A 15 44.05 20.96 -42.40
C TYR A 15 42.59 20.49 -42.33
N TYR A 16 41.88 20.53 -43.45
CA TYR A 16 40.51 20.03 -43.56
C TYR A 16 40.43 18.53 -43.23
N VAL A 17 41.32 17.72 -43.79
CA VAL A 17 41.41 16.28 -43.51
C VAL A 17 41.66 16.03 -42.02
N LYS A 18 42.64 16.71 -41.41
CA LYS A 18 42.90 16.58 -39.96
C LYS A 18 41.70 16.99 -39.10
N ARG A 19 40.98 18.03 -39.50
CA ARG A 19 39.76 18.46 -38.79
C ARG A 19 38.68 17.39 -38.87
N LYS A 20 38.49 16.79 -40.05
CA LYS A 20 37.54 15.70 -40.26
C LYS A 20 37.93 14.43 -39.52
N GLU A 21 39.21 14.08 -39.48
CA GLU A 21 39.72 12.96 -38.68
C GLU A 21 39.44 13.17 -37.18
N LYS A 22 39.60 14.41 -36.68
CA LYS A 22 39.24 14.74 -35.30
C LYS A 22 37.73 14.63 -35.06
N GLU A 23 36.91 15.21 -35.95
CA GLU A 23 35.46 15.10 -35.88
C GLU A 23 35.00 13.62 -35.86
N ILE A 24 35.62 12.75 -36.67
CA ILE A 24 35.35 11.31 -36.68
C ILE A 24 35.71 10.67 -35.33
N LYS A 25 36.90 10.94 -34.79
CA LYS A 25 37.31 10.40 -33.48
C LYS A 25 36.41 10.86 -32.33
N ASP A 26 36.00 12.13 -32.35
CA ASP A 26 35.10 12.68 -31.34
C ASP A 26 33.72 12.01 -31.43
N LEU A 27 33.22 11.75 -32.64
CA LEU A 27 31.98 11.01 -32.87
C LEU A 27 32.07 9.53 -32.46
N GLU A 28 33.20 8.86 -32.74
CA GLU A 28 33.45 7.48 -32.31
C GLU A 28 33.45 7.37 -30.78
N ALA A 29 34.12 8.30 -30.09
CA ALA A 29 34.13 8.35 -28.63
C ALA A 29 32.74 8.62 -28.05
N LEU A 30 31.96 9.50 -28.67
CA LEU A 30 30.58 9.77 -28.28
C LEU A 30 29.69 8.53 -28.47
N ALA A 31 29.81 7.84 -29.60
CA ALA A 31 29.05 6.62 -29.89
C ALA A 31 29.36 5.51 -28.86
N LEU A 32 30.64 5.34 -28.48
CA LEU A 32 31.03 4.39 -27.45
C LEU A 32 30.41 4.74 -26.10
N LYS A 33 30.48 6.01 -25.69
CA LYS A 33 29.90 6.48 -24.42
C LYS A 33 28.38 6.28 -24.38
N LEU A 34 27.69 6.61 -25.46
CA LEU A 34 26.23 6.41 -25.55
C LEU A 34 25.87 4.92 -25.47
N SER A 35 26.65 4.05 -26.10
CA SER A 35 26.44 2.60 -26.04
C SER A 35 26.59 2.07 -24.61
N GLN A 36 27.62 2.52 -23.89
CA GLN A 36 27.81 2.16 -22.47
C GLN A 36 26.65 2.66 -21.59
N ASN A 37 26.19 3.88 -21.82
CA ASN A 37 25.05 4.43 -21.08
C ASN A 37 23.76 3.62 -21.35
N ILE A 38 23.53 3.19 -22.59
CA ILE A 38 22.37 2.34 -22.95
C ILE A 38 22.44 1.03 -22.17
N GLU A 39 23.60 0.35 -22.17
CA GLU A 39 23.78 -0.89 -21.41
C GLU A 39 23.54 -0.70 -19.91
N GLU A 40 24.00 0.42 -19.33
CA GLU A 40 23.78 0.72 -17.92
C GLU A 40 22.29 0.93 -17.60
N GLU A 41 21.59 1.72 -18.42
CA GLU A 41 20.16 1.96 -18.25
C GLU A 41 19.32 0.70 -18.48
N GLU A 42 19.71 -0.19 -19.40
CA GLU A 42 19.07 -1.49 -19.58
C GLU A 42 19.22 -2.38 -18.35
N ARG A 43 20.42 -2.43 -17.74
CA ARG A 43 20.63 -3.18 -16.49
C ARG A 43 19.78 -2.61 -15.35
N LYS A 44 19.69 -1.28 -15.23
CA LYS A 44 18.81 -0.64 -14.24
C LYS A 44 17.35 -1.00 -14.48
N ARG A 45 16.88 -0.94 -15.73
CA ARG A 45 15.51 -1.31 -16.11
C ARG A 45 15.17 -2.74 -15.70
N GLN A 46 16.04 -3.70 -16.04
CA GLN A 46 15.87 -5.10 -15.63
C GLN A 46 15.83 -5.26 -14.10
N GLY A 47 16.68 -4.53 -13.37
CA GLY A 47 16.65 -4.51 -11.92
C GLY A 47 15.32 -3.99 -11.35
N TYR A 48 14.77 -2.93 -11.94
CA TYR A 48 13.47 -2.38 -11.54
C TYR A 48 12.31 -3.33 -11.88
N GLU A 49 12.33 -3.98 -13.03
CA GLU A 49 11.33 -4.98 -13.43
C GLU A 49 11.28 -6.14 -12.43
N LEU A 50 12.43 -6.72 -12.06
CA LEU A 50 12.51 -7.79 -11.06
C LEU A 50 12.01 -7.35 -9.68
N ASN A 51 12.29 -6.11 -9.27
CA ASN A 51 11.80 -5.58 -8.00
C ASN A 51 10.29 -5.33 -8.02
N LEU A 52 9.76 -4.89 -9.16
CA LEU A 52 8.32 -4.72 -9.37
C LEU A 52 7.60 -6.07 -9.27
N GLU A 53 8.09 -7.10 -9.96
CA GLU A 53 7.51 -8.46 -9.90
C GLU A 53 7.47 -8.99 -8.47
N LYS A 54 8.58 -8.87 -7.72
CA LYS A 54 8.63 -9.27 -6.30
C LYS A 54 7.63 -8.51 -5.44
N THR A 55 7.47 -7.21 -5.69
CA THR A 55 6.54 -6.37 -4.95
C THR A 55 5.09 -6.73 -5.25
N VAL A 56 4.75 -6.94 -6.52
CA VAL A 56 3.42 -7.39 -6.95
C VAL A 56 3.07 -8.75 -6.35
N TYR A 57 4.02 -9.68 -6.35
CA TYR A 57 3.83 -10.99 -5.73
C TYR A 57 3.49 -10.87 -4.23
N LYS A 58 4.31 -10.14 -3.48
CA LYS A 58 4.07 -9.90 -2.04
C LYS A 58 2.74 -9.19 -1.77
N TYR A 59 2.40 -8.21 -2.59
CA TYR A 59 1.11 -7.52 -2.49
C TYR A 59 -0.06 -8.49 -2.66
N ASN A 60 -0.02 -9.36 -3.67
CA ASN A 60 -1.08 -10.33 -3.93
C ASN A 60 -1.21 -11.36 -2.80
N GLU A 61 -0.08 -11.82 -2.24
CA GLU A 61 -0.06 -12.71 -1.08
C GLU A 61 -0.71 -12.05 0.14
N LEU A 62 -0.28 -10.84 0.50
CA LEU A 62 -0.84 -10.09 1.62
C LEU A 62 -2.33 -9.77 1.42
N LYS A 63 -2.73 -9.41 0.20
CA LYS A 63 -4.12 -9.14 -0.14
C LYS A 63 -4.99 -10.40 0.00
N SER A 64 -4.48 -11.56 -0.42
CA SER A 64 -5.19 -12.83 -0.25
C SER A 64 -5.37 -13.16 1.23
N LEU A 65 -4.31 -13.03 2.03
CA LEU A 65 -4.35 -13.26 3.47
C LEU A 65 -5.34 -12.31 4.15
N TYR A 66 -5.29 -11.02 3.79
CA TYR A 66 -6.23 -10.02 4.28
C TYR A 66 -7.69 -10.38 3.98
N ASN A 67 -8.00 -10.70 2.72
CA ASN A 67 -9.35 -11.10 2.33
C ASN A 67 -9.84 -12.34 3.08
N ASN A 68 -8.95 -13.32 3.30
CA ASN A 68 -9.29 -14.51 4.08
C ASN A 68 -9.63 -14.17 5.53
N LEU A 69 -8.85 -13.29 6.18
CA LEU A 69 -9.13 -12.84 7.55
C LEU A 69 -10.45 -12.07 7.62
N ILE A 70 -10.71 -11.16 6.68
CA ILE A 70 -11.99 -10.45 6.59
C ILE A 70 -13.15 -11.42 6.43
N ASN A 71 -13.03 -12.42 5.54
CA ASN A 71 -14.08 -13.43 5.37
C ASN A 71 -14.31 -14.25 6.65
N MET A 72 -13.26 -14.55 7.43
CA MET A 72 -13.41 -15.20 8.74
C MET A 72 -14.15 -14.31 9.73
N VAL A 73 -13.80 -13.02 9.80
CA VAL A 73 -14.48 -12.03 10.64
C VAL A 73 -15.95 -11.90 10.27
N LEU A 74 -16.27 -11.80 8.99
CA LEU A 74 -17.64 -11.68 8.51
C LEU A 74 -18.47 -12.93 8.77
N SER A 75 -17.89 -14.13 8.59
CA SER A 75 -18.60 -15.40 8.78
C SER A 75 -18.77 -15.82 10.24
N ARG A 76 -17.79 -15.53 11.10
CA ARG A 76 -17.77 -16.01 12.50
C ARG A 76 -18.08 -14.91 13.51
N GLY A 77 -17.91 -13.66 13.13
CA GLY A 77 -17.91 -12.54 14.05
C GLY A 77 -16.59 -12.41 14.83
N ILE A 78 -16.56 -11.47 15.76
CA ILE A 78 -15.44 -11.18 16.66
C ILE A 78 -15.93 -11.30 18.10
N ILE A 79 -15.07 -11.82 18.98
CA ILE A 79 -15.30 -11.80 20.42
C ILE A 79 -14.33 -10.81 21.04
N LEU A 80 -14.87 -9.87 21.82
CA LEU A 80 -14.09 -8.89 22.58
C LEU A 80 -14.36 -9.06 24.06
N ASP A 81 -13.33 -8.77 24.86
CA ASP A 81 -13.40 -8.76 26.31
C ASP A 81 -13.39 -7.30 26.79
N ILE A 82 -14.38 -6.92 27.59
CA ILE A 82 -14.52 -5.60 28.21
C ILE A 82 -14.30 -5.77 29.72
N GLU A 83 -13.60 -4.84 30.36
CA GLU A 83 -13.42 -4.88 31.82
C GLU A 83 -14.75 -4.63 32.54
N ASN A 84 -15.08 -5.49 33.52
CA ASN A 84 -16.29 -5.33 34.31
C ASN A 84 -16.03 -4.49 35.56
N VAL A 85 -16.24 -3.18 35.45
CA VAL A 85 -16.15 -2.24 36.59
C VAL A 85 -17.48 -2.09 37.33
N ASN A 86 -18.17 -3.20 37.58
CA ASN A 86 -19.53 -3.29 38.15
C ASN A 86 -20.61 -2.66 37.27
N PHE A 87 -20.50 -2.85 35.95
CA PHE A 87 -21.57 -2.49 35.04
C PHE A 87 -22.82 -3.35 35.31
N ASN A 88 -24.00 -2.75 35.23
CA ASN A 88 -25.28 -3.46 35.31
C ASN A 88 -25.64 -4.10 33.96
N ILE A 89 -24.72 -4.88 33.40
CA ILE A 89 -24.90 -5.67 32.18
C ILE A 89 -25.17 -7.12 32.57
N LYS A 90 -26.10 -7.76 31.85
CA LYS A 90 -26.40 -9.18 31.96
C LYS A 90 -26.05 -9.92 30.68
N GLU A 91 -25.90 -11.23 30.80
CA GLU A 91 -25.80 -12.11 29.63
C GLU A 91 -27.05 -11.95 28.76
N TRP A 92 -26.86 -11.99 27.44
CA TRP A 92 -27.87 -11.75 26.41
C TRP A 92 -28.37 -10.31 26.27
N ASP A 93 -27.78 -9.34 26.98
CA ASP A 93 -28.02 -7.93 26.70
C ASP A 93 -27.45 -7.54 25.32
N ASN A 94 -28.21 -6.71 24.60
CA ASN A 94 -27.79 -6.14 23.32
C ASN A 94 -26.99 -4.87 23.56
N LEU A 95 -25.89 -4.73 22.82
CA LEU A 95 -25.04 -3.54 22.81
C LEU A 95 -25.01 -2.92 21.42
N TYR A 96 -24.54 -1.68 21.36
CA TYR A 96 -24.53 -0.86 20.15
C TYR A 96 -23.18 -0.18 19.97
N ILE A 97 -22.73 -0.07 18.72
CA ILE A 97 -21.56 0.71 18.34
C ILE A 97 -22.00 2.09 17.88
N TYR A 98 -21.27 3.12 18.28
CA TYR A 98 -21.45 4.46 17.76
C TYR A 98 -20.09 5.15 17.57
N LYS A 99 -20.05 6.16 16.69
CA LYS A 99 -18.82 6.91 16.38
C LYS A 99 -18.81 8.22 17.17
N LYS A 100 -17.70 8.52 17.85
CA LYS A 100 -17.47 9.78 18.57
C LYS A 100 -16.01 10.19 18.42
N SER A 101 -15.77 11.43 17.98
CA SER A 101 -14.42 11.96 17.77
C SER A 101 -13.49 11.06 16.94
N GLY A 102 -14.04 10.41 15.90
CA GLY A 102 -13.28 9.54 14.99
C GLY A 102 -13.00 8.12 15.51
N LYS A 103 -13.51 7.73 16.69
CA LYS A 103 -13.39 6.37 17.23
C LYS A 103 -14.74 5.72 17.43
N TYR A 104 -14.77 4.39 17.38
CA TYR A 104 -15.96 3.63 17.72
C TYR A 104 -16.00 3.30 19.22
N PHE A 105 -17.19 3.40 19.80
CA PHE A 105 -17.48 3.13 21.20
C PHE A 105 -18.64 2.15 21.32
N ILE A 106 -18.63 1.35 22.37
CA ILE A 106 -19.68 0.39 22.69
C ILE A 106 -20.53 0.93 23.83
N LYS A 107 -21.85 0.92 23.64
CA LYS A 107 -22.84 1.36 24.64
C LYS A 107 -24.03 0.41 24.76
N ASP A 108 -24.78 0.51 25.86
CA ASP A 108 -26.09 -0.15 26.01
C ASP A 108 -27.24 0.71 25.48
N LYS A 109 -28.46 0.18 25.63
CA LYS A 109 -29.73 0.88 25.41
C LYS A 109 -29.95 2.11 26.30
N ASN A 110 -29.24 2.22 27.43
CA ASN A 110 -29.33 3.36 28.35
C ASN A 110 -28.29 4.45 28.01
N ASN A 111 -27.52 4.28 26.93
CA ASN A 111 -26.40 5.13 26.52
C ASN A 111 -25.23 5.18 27.52
N ILE A 112 -25.02 4.10 28.27
CA ILE A 112 -23.82 3.94 29.11
C ILE A 112 -22.69 3.44 28.22
N ASP A 113 -21.58 4.17 28.20
CA ASP A 113 -20.36 3.81 27.49
C ASP A 113 -19.58 2.75 28.29
N TYR A 114 -19.16 1.67 27.62
CA TYR A 114 -18.42 0.58 28.26
C TYR A 114 -16.96 0.51 27.82
N GLU A 115 -16.71 0.71 26.53
CA GLU A 115 -15.38 0.51 25.96
C GLU A 115 -15.21 1.35 24.69
N SER A 116 -13.99 1.87 24.48
CA SER A 116 -13.59 2.44 23.20
C SER A 116 -12.83 1.40 22.40
N LEU A 117 -13.18 1.22 21.13
CA LEU A 117 -12.36 0.41 20.23
C LEU A 117 -11.03 1.13 19.99
N ASP A 118 -9.94 0.37 19.95
CA ASP A 118 -8.65 0.88 19.54
C ASP A 118 -8.69 1.35 18.07
N LYS A 119 -7.62 2.00 17.62
CA LYS A 119 -7.56 2.60 16.30
C LYS A 119 -7.68 1.55 15.19
N ASP A 120 -6.94 0.46 15.30
CA ASP A 120 -6.85 -0.57 14.25
C ASP A 120 -8.19 -1.32 14.14
N THR A 121 -8.82 -1.64 15.28
CA THR A 121 -10.17 -2.22 15.31
C THR A 121 -11.21 -1.23 14.77
N SER A 122 -11.07 0.07 15.06
CA SER A 122 -11.99 1.09 14.54
C SER A 122 -11.89 1.22 13.02
N GLU A 123 -10.68 1.22 12.46
CA GLU A 123 -10.46 1.27 11.00
C GLU A 123 -11.02 0.02 10.30
N LEU A 124 -10.80 -1.16 10.90
CA LEU A 124 -11.39 -2.41 10.39
C LEU A 124 -12.92 -2.34 10.34
N PHE A 125 -13.55 -1.81 11.39
CA PHE A 125 -15.01 -1.72 11.47
C PHE A 125 -15.54 -0.70 10.48
N GLU A 126 -14.85 0.43 10.30
CA GLU A 126 -15.16 1.43 9.27
C GLU A 126 -15.16 0.79 7.88
N GLU A 127 -14.12 0.03 7.53
CA GLU A 127 -14.06 -0.67 6.23
C GLU A 127 -15.20 -1.68 6.05
N ILE A 128 -15.56 -2.43 7.11
CA ILE A 128 -16.67 -3.39 7.05
C ILE A 128 -18.00 -2.67 6.83
N PHE A 129 -18.24 -1.55 7.52
CA PHE A 129 -19.47 -0.77 7.38
C PHE A 129 -19.56 -0.06 6.02
N ASP A 130 -18.45 0.46 5.50
CA ASP A 130 -18.38 1.07 4.16
C ASP A 130 -18.69 0.07 3.05
N LYS A 131 -18.43 -1.23 3.28
CA LYS A 131 -18.83 -2.33 2.40
C LYS A 131 -20.32 -2.71 2.52
N GLY A 132 -21.10 -1.98 3.31
CA GLY A 132 -22.55 -2.17 3.46
C GLY A 132 -22.95 -3.28 4.44
N TYR A 133 -22.03 -3.74 5.30
CA TYR A 133 -22.39 -4.67 6.38
C TYR A 133 -22.99 -3.91 7.56
N ASN A 134 -24.03 -4.48 8.15
CA ASN A 134 -24.53 -4.14 9.47
C ASN A 134 -23.91 -5.06 10.53
N TYR A 135 -24.20 -4.76 11.79
CA TYR A 135 -23.69 -5.52 12.92
C TYR A 135 -24.78 -5.83 13.95
N SER A 136 -24.52 -6.86 14.76
CA SER A 136 -25.25 -7.19 15.99
C SER A 136 -24.23 -7.47 17.09
N ILE A 137 -24.46 -6.95 18.29
CA ILE A 137 -23.58 -7.18 19.45
C ILE A 137 -24.41 -7.72 20.58
N VAL A 138 -23.97 -8.85 21.13
CA VAL A 138 -24.62 -9.49 22.27
C VAL A 138 -23.59 -9.84 23.33
N VAL A 139 -23.96 -9.66 24.59
CA VAL A 139 -23.16 -10.11 25.73
C VAL A 139 -23.31 -11.62 25.85
N ILE A 140 -22.22 -12.36 25.65
CA ILE A 140 -22.24 -13.83 25.69
C ILE A 140 -21.84 -14.39 27.05
N ARG A 141 -21.12 -13.61 27.88
CA ARG A 141 -20.71 -14.05 29.22
C ARG A 141 -20.40 -12.86 30.11
N VAL A 142 -20.86 -12.89 31.36
CA VAL A 142 -20.48 -11.89 32.37
C VAL A 142 -19.79 -12.57 33.54
N THR A 143 -18.60 -12.06 33.88
CA THR A 143 -17.84 -12.51 35.06
C THR A 143 -17.55 -11.32 35.96
N LYS A 144 -17.01 -11.57 37.17
CA LYS A 144 -16.62 -10.50 38.10
C LYS A 144 -15.60 -9.51 37.52
N ARG A 145 -14.79 -9.92 36.53
CA ARG A 145 -13.71 -9.09 35.98
C ARG A 145 -13.91 -8.71 34.52
N LEU A 146 -14.62 -9.52 33.74
CA LEU A 146 -14.75 -9.35 32.30
C LEU A 146 -16.17 -9.59 31.83
N ILE A 147 -16.59 -8.81 30.85
CA ILE A 147 -17.79 -8.98 30.04
C ILE A 147 -17.31 -9.41 28.65
N LYS A 148 -17.70 -10.62 28.21
CA LYS A 148 -17.42 -11.08 26.85
C LYS A 148 -18.59 -10.72 25.95
N ILE A 149 -18.29 -10.07 24.84
CA ILE A 149 -19.26 -9.69 23.82
C ILE A 149 -18.95 -10.41 22.52
N GLN A 150 -19.99 -10.81 21.79
CA GLN A 150 -19.86 -11.29 20.42
C GLN A 150 -20.44 -10.26 19.47
N ILE A 151 -19.65 -9.86 18.48
CA ILE A 151 -20.04 -8.98 17.39
C ILE A 151 -20.19 -9.83 16.14
N ARG A 152 -21.35 -9.80 15.50
CA ARG A 152 -21.61 -10.46 14.22
C ARG A 152 -21.91 -9.43 13.15
N PHE A 153 -21.42 -9.68 11.95
CA PHE A 153 -21.67 -8.83 10.78
C PHE A 153 -22.60 -9.53 9.81
N TYR A 154 -23.50 -8.78 9.17
CA TYR A 154 -24.43 -9.30 8.18
C TYR A 154 -24.72 -8.25 7.13
N LYS A 155 -24.94 -8.67 5.88
CA LYS A 155 -25.40 -7.74 4.85
C LYS A 155 -26.84 -7.36 5.13
N LYS A 156 -27.19 -6.10 4.90
CA LYS A 156 -28.59 -5.69 4.86
C LYS A 156 -29.25 -6.43 3.69
N GLU A 157 -30.27 -7.24 3.96
CA GLU A 157 -31.15 -7.73 2.90
C GLU A 157 -31.93 -6.52 2.39
N GLU A 158 -31.91 -6.29 1.07
CA GLU A 158 -32.73 -5.28 0.40
C GLU A 158 -34.20 -5.70 0.37
#